data_AF-A0A7X3Z8W3-F1
#
_entry.id   AF-A0A7X3Z8W3-F1
#
_cell.length_a   1.000
_cell.length_b   1.000
_cell.length_c   1.000
_cell.angle_alpha   90.00
_cell.angle_beta   90.00
_cell.angle_gamma   90.00
#
_symmetry.space_group_name_H-M   'P 1'
#
loop_
_entity.id
_entity.type
_entity.pdbx_description
1 polymer ?
#
loop_
_entity_poly.entity_id
_entity_poly.type
_entity_poly.pdbx_seq_one_letter_code
_entity_poly.pdbx_strand_id
1 'polypeptide(L)'
;MTSDRPDTKVPEEAYVWIWLPGATAPVVAGRIARDGERLIFNYGRSYLDRTDRIPVYEPELPLRSGPITPGPGLGMAGCLRDAAPDAWGRRVILNRVFGLMGRDADIDALDELTCLLESGSDRIGALDFQHSPSEYVPRVDQAATLGELLSAAEKVEKGVPLTPDLDQALYHGTSLGGARPKAEIQDGDTKLIAKFSSSTDTYNVVKAEYVAMRLAAKAGLDVAPVRLAHVARKDVLLVERFDRAKTKDGWTRKAMISALTLFGLDEMMARYASYEDLAEIVRHRFTVPKATLHELYGRLVFNVLCGNTDDHARNHAGFWDGEHLTLTPAYDICPQSRSGNAASQAMLIVGDNRTSTLATCLEAAPYFQLGEKAAKDTIARQIGTIRDALDDICEEAALTEVERNLFGRRMFLNDYLFEGTAEGLW
;
A
#
# COMPACT_ATOMS: atom_id res chain seq x y z
N MET A 1 -22.29 -8.32 34.69
CA MET A 1 -21.78 -9.50 33.97
C MET A 1 -20.37 -9.18 33.57
N THR A 2 -19.43 -9.81 34.23
CA THR A 2 -17.99 -9.69 33.99
C THR A 2 -17.70 -10.19 32.59
N SER A 3 -17.11 -9.31 31.78
CA SER A 3 -16.60 -9.60 30.45
C SER A 3 -15.46 -10.62 30.59
N ASP A 4 -15.72 -11.89 30.29
CA ASP A 4 -14.68 -12.89 30.03
C ASP A 4 -13.96 -12.49 28.74
N ARG A 5 -12.99 -11.55 28.86
CA ARG A 5 -11.98 -11.38 27.82
C ARG A 5 -11.10 -12.63 27.87
N PRO A 6 -10.90 -13.36 26.77
CA PRO A 6 -9.95 -14.47 26.77
C PRO A 6 -8.59 -13.94 27.24
N ASP A 7 -7.97 -14.64 28.18
CA ASP A 7 -6.65 -14.37 28.74
C ASP A 7 -5.56 -14.75 27.70
N THR A 8 -5.59 -14.08 26.54
CA THR A 8 -4.53 -14.18 25.55
C THR A 8 -3.38 -13.33 26.04
N LYS A 9 -2.39 -13.97 26.68
CA LYS A 9 -1.16 -13.32 27.09
C LYS A 9 -0.53 -12.60 25.88
N VAL A 10 -0.40 -11.28 25.98
CA VAL A 10 0.21 -10.46 24.93
C VAL A 10 1.62 -10.99 24.62
N PRO A 11 1.99 -11.20 23.34
CA PRO A 11 3.32 -11.66 22.99
C PRO A 11 4.40 -10.65 23.42
N GLU A 12 5.51 -11.17 23.92
CA GLU A 12 6.68 -10.36 24.33
C GLU A 12 7.75 -10.28 23.24
N GLU A 13 7.74 -11.23 22.30
CA GLU A 13 8.70 -11.30 21.20
C GLU A 13 8.10 -11.98 19.96
N ALA A 14 8.70 -11.70 18.81
CA ALA A 14 8.51 -12.42 17.55
C ALA A 14 9.84 -12.55 16.82
N TYR A 15 9.93 -13.52 15.92
CA TYR A 15 11.10 -13.75 15.07
C TYR A 15 10.82 -13.23 13.67
N VAL A 16 11.72 -12.39 13.16
CA VAL A 16 11.62 -11.80 11.83
C VAL A 16 12.26 -12.75 10.83
N TRP A 17 11.47 -13.22 9.88
CA TRP A 17 11.90 -14.07 8.77
C TRP A 17 11.91 -13.24 7.48
N ILE A 18 12.95 -13.40 6.67
CA ILE A 18 13.16 -12.65 5.43
C ILE A 18 13.41 -13.59 4.25
N TRP A 19 12.80 -13.29 3.10
CA TRP A 19 13.21 -13.87 1.81
C TRP A 19 14.31 -13.01 1.22
N LEU A 20 15.51 -13.57 1.12
CA LEU A 20 16.64 -12.92 0.46
C LEU A 20 16.39 -12.82 -1.06
N PRO A 21 17.04 -11.87 -1.77
CA PRO A 21 16.87 -11.72 -3.21
C PRO A 21 17.03 -13.04 -3.98
N GLY A 22 16.01 -13.42 -4.74
CA GLY A 22 15.99 -14.66 -5.52
C GLY A 22 15.68 -15.95 -4.75
N ALA A 23 15.56 -15.89 -3.41
CA ALA A 23 15.23 -17.05 -2.60
C ALA A 23 13.72 -17.35 -2.62
N THR A 24 13.37 -18.64 -2.61
CA THR A 24 11.98 -19.12 -2.50
C THR A 24 11.62 -19.55 -1.07
N ALA A 25 12.62 -19.71 -0.20
CA ALA A 25 12.45 -20.02 1.21
C ALA A 25 13.00 -18.87 2.08
N PRO A 26 12.36 -18.57 3.22
CA PRO A 26 12.84 -17.53 4.11
C PRO A 26 13.97 -18.03 5.01
N VAL A 27 14.69 -17.08 5.60
CA VAL A 27 15.66 -17.32 6.67
C VAL A 27 15.34 -16.40 7.86
N VAL A 28 15.61 -16.84 9.08
CA VAL A 28 15.47 -15.98 10.26
C VAL A 28 16.52 -14.86 10.21
N ALA A 29 16.07 -13.61 10.17
CA ALA A 29 16.91 -12.42 10.22
C ALA A 29 17.28 -12.06 11.66
N GLY A 30 16.31 -12.14 12.56
CA GLY A 30 16.49 -11.69 13.93
C GLY A 30 15.24 -11.81 14.77
N ARG A 31 15.26 -11.12 15.89
CA ARG A 31 14.19 -11.09 16.89
C ARG A 31 13.76 -9.66 17.12
N ILE A 32 12.44 -9.45 17.18
CA ILE A 32 11.82 -8.23 17.69
C ILE A 32 11.23 -8.53 19.07
N ALA A 33 11.53 -7.70 20.07
CA ALA A 33 11.10 -7.90 21.44
C ALA A 33 10.66 -6.59 22.09
N ARG A 34 9.72 -6.69 23.04
CA ARG A 34 9.20 -5.53 23.76
C ARG A 34 10.23 -4.97 24.75
N ASP A 35 10.35 -3.65 24.75
CA ASP A 35 11.09 -2.86 25.74
C ASP A 35 10.29 -1.60 26.06
N GLY A 36 9.51 -1.65 27.15
CA GLY A 36 8.52 -0.63 27.48
C GLY A 36 7.45 -0.52 26.39
N GLU A 37 7.28 0.69 25.85
CA GLU A 37 6.32 0.98 24.76
C GLU A 37 6.91 0.75 23.36
N ARG A 38 8.18 0.29 23.27
CA ARG A 38 8.88 0.13 21.99
C ARG A 38 9.16 -1.33 21.69
N LEU A 39 9.34 -1.61 20.42
CA LEU A 39 9.81 -2.90 19.91
C LEU A 39 11.25 -2.76 19.40
N ILE A 40 12.16 -3.48 20.03
CA ILE A 40 13.59 -3.48 19.71
C ILE A 40 13.93 -4.68 18.84
N PHE A 41 14.67 -4.42 17.76
CA PHE A 41 15.15 -5.47 16.87
C PHE A 41 16.59 -5.88 17.20
N ASN A 42 16.91 -7.16 17.05
CA ASN A 42 18.28 -7.67 17.13
C ASN A 42 18.50 -8.74 16.08
N TYR A 43 19.54 -8.59 15.27
CA TYR A 43 19.92 -9.61 14.29
C TYR A 43 20.35 -10.92 14.98
N GLY A 44 19.98 -12.04 14.38
CA GLY A 44 20.46 -13.35 14.80
C GLY A 44 21.92 -13.54 14.39
N ARG A 45 22.72 -14.19 15.26
CA ARG A 45 24.12 -14.50 14.92
C ARG A 45 24.23 -15.33 13.64
N SER A 46 23.33 -16.30 13.48
CA SER A 46 23.21 -17.12 12.28
C SER A 46 22.98 -16.30 11.01
N TYR A 47 22.22 -15.21 11.08
CA TYR A 47 22.00 -14.29 9.96
C TYR A 47 23.24 -13.43 9.68
N LEU A 48 23.87 -12.90 10.73
CA LEU A 48 25.09 -12.10 10.63
C LEU A 48 26.29 -12.91 10.11
N ASP A 49 26.31 -14.22 10.26
CA ASP A 49 27.37 -15.09 9.74
C ASP A 49 27.16 -15.51 8.27
N ARG A 50 25.99 -15.23 7.66
CA ARG A 50 25.73 -15.58 6.26
C ARG A 50 26.53 -14.72 5.29
N THR A 51 26.93 -15.29 4.15
CA THR A 51 27.64 -14.56 3.09
C THR A 51 26.71 -13.77 2.17
N ASP A 52 25.43 -14.14 2.12
CA ASP A 52 24.38 -13.54 1.28
C ASP A 52 23.42 -12.64 2.07
N ARG A 53 23.80 -12.27 3.31
CA ARG A 53 22.98 -11.39 4.16
C ARG A 53 22.87 -10.00 3.55
N ILE A 54 21.68 -9.42 3.69
CA ILE A 54 21.43 -8.00 3.47
C ILE A 54 20.82 -7.39 4.75
N PRO A 55 21.02 -6.11 5.06
CA PRO A 55 20.23 -5.45 6.08
C PRO A 55 18.75 -5.50 5.67
N VAL A 56 17.84 -5.65 6.65
CA VAL A 56 16.40 -5.51 6.40
C VAL A 56 16.12 -4.13 5.77
N TYR A 57 16.74 -3.09 6.32
CA TYR A 57 16.88 -1.77 5.72
C TYR A 57 18.02 -1.02 6.42
N GLU A 58 19.12 -0.72 5.71
CA GLU A 58 20.37 -0.23 6.34
C GLU A 58 20.19 1.05 7.20
N PRO A 59 19.40 2.06 6.80
CA PRO A 59 19.23 3.28 7.60
C PRO A 59 18.56 3.07 8.96
N GLU A 60 17.71 2.05 9.12
CA GLU A 60 17.04 1.76 10.40
C GLU A 60 17.68 0.59 11.13
N LEU A 61 17.99 -0.50 10.41
CA LEU A 61 18.45 -1.77 10.95
C LEU A 61 19.79 -2.16 10.30
N PRO A 62 20.90 -1.45 10.58
CA PRO A 62 22.19 -1.76 10.01
C PRO A 62 22.71 -3.12 10.48
N LEU A 63 23.45 -3.84 9.62
CA LEU A 63 24.00 -5.16 9.95
C LEU A 63 25.04 -5.09 11.08
N ARG A 64 24.59 -5.22 12.33
CA ARG A 64 25.43 -5.24 13.52
C ARG A 64 24.90 -6.17 14.59
N SER A 65 25.78 -6.56 15.50
CA SER A 65 25.40 -7.30 16.71
C SER A 65 24.82 -6.35 17.75
N GLY A 66 23.81 -6.82 18.48
CA GLY A 66 23.20 -6.10 19.60
C GLY A 66 21.89 -5.41 19.24
N PRO A 67 21.15 -4.96 20.27
CA PRO A 67 19.84 -4.35 20.09
C PRO A 67 19.90 -3.07 19.25
N ILE A 68 18.92 -2.90 18.39
CA ILE A 68 18.70 -1.72 17.56
C ILE A 68 17.35 -1.13 17.95
N THR A 69 17.40 0.04 18.59
CA THR A 69 16.21 0.81 18.98
C THR A 69 15.66 1.53 17.76
N PRO A 70 14.32 1.62 17.60
CA PRO A 70 13.70 2.45 16.56
C PRO A 70 14.16 3.91 16.62
N GLY A 71 14.05 4.60 15.49
CA GLY A 71 14.33 6.03 15.39
C GLY A 71 13.45 6.88 16.32
N PRO A 72 13.82 8.15 16.56
CA PRO A 72 13.05 9.06 17.40
C PRO A 72 11.57 9.13 16.97
N GLY A 73 10.65 9.03 17.93
CA GLY A 73 9.21 9.09 17.67
C GLY A 73 8.58 7.78 17.19
N LEU A 74 9.37 6.73 16.90
CA LEU A 74 8.86 5.45 16.40
C LEU A 74 8.72 4.41 17.52
N GLY A 75 7.59 3.70 17.54
CA GLY A 75 7.38 2.53 18.41
C GLY A 75 8.09 1.27 17.92
N MET A 76 8.32 1.15 16.60
CA MET A 76 9.03 0.06 15.95
C MET A 76 9.75 0.58 14.70
N ALA A 77 10.78 -0.12 14.22
CA ALA A 77 11.43 0.23 12.94
C ALA A 77 10.41 0.22 11.79
N GLY A 78 10.38 1.27 10.97
CA GLY A 78 9.41 1.44 9.88
C GLY A 78 9.47 0.31 8.86
N CYS A 79 10.66 -0.19 8.54
CA CYS A 79 10.84 -1.31 7.61
C CYS A 79 10.22 -2.63 8.10
N LEU A 80 10.05 -2.80 9.42
CA LEU A 80 9.30 -3.93 9.98
C LEU A 80 7.80 -3.64 9.97
N ARG A 81 7.41 -2.40 10.23
CA ARG A 81 6.01 -1.92 10.22
C ARG A 81 5.39 -1.99 8.82
N ASP A 82 6.19 -1.83 7.76
CA ASP A 82 5.72 -1.95 6.37
C ASP A 82 5.13 -3.35 6.06
N ALA A 83 5.50 -4.39 6.84
CA ALA A 83 4.93 -5.73 6.75
C ALA A 83 3.79 -6.00 7.76
N ALA A 84 3.43 -5.01 8.56
CA ALA A 84 2.32 -5.09 9.52
C ALA A 84 0.96 -4.89 8.82
N PRO A 85 -0.10 -5.53 9.33
CA PRO A 85 -1.46 -5.27 8.84
C PRO A 85 -1.91 -3.84 9.19
N ASP A 86 -2.71 -3.26 8.30
CA ASP A 86 -3.33 -1.94 8.50
C ASP A 86 -4.80 -2.12 8.94
N ALA A 87 -5.62 -1.06 8.92
CA ALA A 87 -6.96 -1.02 9.51
C ALA A 87 -7.90 -2.14 9.05
N TRP A 88 -7.83 -2.58 7.79
CA TRP A 88 -8.59 -3.76 7.35
C TRP A 88 -8.08 -5.05 7.99
N GLY A 89 -6.77 -5.31 7.88
CA GLY A 89 -6.15 -6.52 8.43
C GLY A 89 -6.33 -6.64 9.94
N ARG A 90 -6.10 -5.55 10.67
CA ARG A 90 -6.32 -5.46 12.12
C ARG A 90 -7.76 -5.77 12.50
N ARG A 91 -8.74 -5.26 11.75
CA ARG A 91 -10.16 -5.54 12.00
C ARG A 91 -10.54 -7.00 11.77
N VAL A 92 -9.96 -7.65 10.77
CA VAL A 92 -10.16 -9.10 10.57
C VAL A 92 -9.52 -9.88 11.72
N ILE A 93 -8.29 -9.53 12.13
CA ILE A 93 -7.62 -10.16 13.28
C ILE A 93 -8.44 -9.96 14.57
N LEU A 94 -8.91 -8.74 14.82
CA LEU A 94 -9.70 -8.41 16.01
C LEU A 94 -10.97 -9.25 16.08
N ASN A 95 -11.72 -9.34 14.97
CA ASN A 95 -12.94 -10.14 14.90
C ASN A 95 -12.68 -11.62 15.16
N ARG A 96 -11.53 -12.14 14.72
CA ARG A 96 -11.13 -13.53 14.95
C ARG A 96 -10.69 -13.78 16.40
N VAL A 97 -9.78 -12.95 16.93
CA VAL A 97 -9.11 -13.18 18.22
C VAL A 97 -10.04 -12.89 19.40
N PHE A 98 -10.80 -11.79 19.34
CA PHE A 98 -11.62 -11.32 20.46
C PHE A 98 -13.11 -11.58 20.29
N GLY A 99 -13.55 -11.97 19.09
CA GLY A 99 -14.96 -12.06 18.76
C GLY A 99 -15.66 -10.69 18.73
N LEU A 100 -16.90 -10.68 18.24
CA LEU A 100 -17.86 -9.56 18.15
C LEU A 100 -17.31 -8.17 18.48
N MET A 101 -16.65 -7.54 17.51
CA MET A 101 -16.47 -6.10 17.51
C MET A 101 -17.07 -5.55 16.20
N GLY A 102 -18.08 -4.69 16.34
CA GLY A 102 -18.76 -4.08 15.20
C GLY A 102 -17.87 -3.08 14.45
N ARG A 103 -18.45 -2.29 13.55
CA ARG A 103 -17.75 -1.23 12.81
C ARG A 103 -16.94 -0.27 13.69
N ASP A 104 -17.36 -0.05 14.93
CA ASP A 104 -16.77 0.89 15.89
C ASP A 104 -15.70 0.24 16.80
N ALA A 105 -15.17 -0.91 16.39
CA ALA A 105 -14.10 -1.57 17.10
C ALA A 105 -12.85 -0.70 17.17
N ASP A 106 -12.28 -0.55 18.36
CA ASP A 106 -10.97 0.08 18.54
C ASP A 106 -9.88 -0.88 18.04
N ILE A 107 -9.51 -0.76 16.77
CA ILE A 107 -8.45 -1.56 16.14
C ILE A 107 -7.06 -1.27 16.73
N ASP A 108 -6.90 -0.12 17.41
CA ASP A 108 -5.66 0.26 18.08
C ASP A 108 -5.53 -0.43 19.45
N ALA A 109 -6.58 -1.09 19.93
CA ALA A 109 -6.52 -1.96 21.10
C ALA A 109 -5.73 -3.25 20.85
N LEU A 110 -5.48 -3.60 19.58
CA LEU A 110 -4.63 -4.74 19.23
C LEU A 110 -3.15 -4.39 19.42
N ASP A 111 -2.47 -5.18 20.25
CA ASP A 111 -1.03 -5.10 20.37
C ASP A 111 -0.32 -5.42 19.04
N GLU A 112 0.76 -4.69 18.76
CA GLU A 112 1.51 -4.79 17.51
C GLU A 112 2.09 -6.18 17.28
N LEU A 113 2.67 -6.82 18.31
CA LEU A 113 3.22 -8.18 18.15
C LEU A 113 2.11 -9.21 17.91
N THR A 114 0.95 -9.02 18.53
CA THR A 114 -0.24 -9.82 18.21
C THR A 114 -0.62 -9.66 16.74
N CYS A 115 -0.71 -8.43 16.22
CA CYS A 115 -0.97 -8.18 14.80
C CYS A 115 0.06 -8.86 13.87
N LEU A 116 1.34 -8.80 14.23
CA LEU A 116 2.40 -9.45 13.46
C LEU A 116 2.31 -10.98 13.51
N LEU A 117 1.97 -11.59 14.64
CA LEU A 117 1.93 -13.05 14.78
C LEU A 117 0.62 -13.66 14.26
N GLU A 118 -0.47 -12.91 14.35
CA GLU A 118 -1.82 -13.34 13.93
C GLU A 118 -2.16 -12.94 12.49
N SER A 119 -1.27 -12.31 11.75
CA SER A 119 -1.52 -11.95 10.34
C SER A 119 -0.98 -13.01 9.38
N GLY A 120 -1.58 -13.13 8.19
CA GLY A 120 -1.17 -14.07 7.14
C GLY A 120 0.33 -13.99 6.78
N SER A 121 0.90 -15.11 6.31
CA SER A 121 2.34 -15.20 6.00
C SER A 121 2.74 -14.65 4.62
N ASP A 122 1.80 -14.33 3.74
CA ASP A 122 2.05 -13.84 2.36
C ASP A 122 2.07 -12.30 2.28
N ARG A 123 2.64 -11.63 3.29
CA ARG A 123 2.65 -10.16 3.46
C ARG A 123 3.23 -9.35 2.32
N ILE A 124 2.92 -8.05 2.27
CA ILE A 124 3.61 -7.11 1.38
C ILE A 124 5.12 -7.17 1.63
N GLY A 125 5.88 -7.18 0.54
CA GLY A 125 7.34 -7.25 0.60
C GLY A 125 7.84 -8.67 0.89
N ALA A 126 8.96 -8.75 1.61
CA ALA A 126 9.73 -9.98 1.81
C ALA A 126 9.89 -10.40 3.27
N LEU A 127 9.05 -9.89 4.17
CA LEU A 127 9.11 -10.22 5.60
C LEU A 127 7.93 -11.10 6.03
N ASP A 128 8.15 -11.89 7.08
CA ASP A 128 7.12 -12.53 7.88
C ASP A 128 7.57 -12.63 9.35
N PHE A 129 6.62 -12.85 10.25
CA PHE A 129 6.84 -12.91 11.69
C PHE A 129 6.32 -14.24 12.23
N GLN A 130 7.12 -14.87 13.09
CA GLN A 130 6.89 -16.22 13.59
C GLN A 130 7.18 -16.32 15.09
N HIS A 131 6.59 -17.31 15.75
CA HIS A 131 6.88 -17.63 17.16
C HIS A 131 8.23 -18.33 17.37
N SER A 132 8.80 -18.91 16.31
CA SER A 132 10.03 -19.72 16.39
C SER A 132 11.16 -19.13 15.54
N PRO A 133 12.41 -19.15 16.03
CA PRO A 133 13.59 -18.83 15.23
C PRO A 133 14.06 -20.00 14.36
N SER A 134 13.61 -21.23 14.63
CA SER A 134 14.14 -22.44 13.98
C SER A 134 13.15 -23.13 13.06
N GLU A 135 11.85 -22.89 13.27
CA GLU A 135 10.78 -23.50 12.49
C GLU A 135 9.94 -22.41 11.82
N TYR A 136 9.88 -22.45 10.49
CA TYR A 136 9.01 -21.58 9.73
C TYR A 136 7.71 -22.33 9.40
N VAL A 137 6.60 -21.90 10.01
CA VAL A 137 5.27 -22.47 9.77
C VAL A 137 4.43 -21.43 9.02
N PRO A 138 4.24 -21.57 7.69
CA PRO A 138 3.48 -20.60 6.92
C PRO A 138 2.00 -20.63 7.33
N ARG A 139 1.43 -19.45 7.59
CA ARG A 139 -0.01 -19.23 7.74
C ARG A 139 -0.60 -19.00 6.34
N VAL A 140 -0.60 -20.05 5.52
CA VAL A 140 -1.02 -20.06 4.10
C VAL A 140 -2.47 -20.49 3.89
N ASP A 141 -3.05 -19.95 2.82
CA ASP A 141 -4.41 -20.20 2.33
C ASP A 141 -4.78 -21.68 2.21
N GLN A 142 -6.03 -21.98 2.57
CA GLN A 142 -6.84 -22.87 1.74
C GLN A 142 -7.40 -22.05 0.58
N ALA A 143 -7.40 -22.61 -0.63
CA ALA A 143 -7.90 -21.93 -1.82
C ALA A 143 -9.38 -21.56 -1.66
N ALA A 144 -9.66 -20.31 -1.27
CA ALA A 144 -11.00 -19.76 -1.20
C ALA A 144 -11.39 -19.16 -2.56
N THR A 145 -12.64 -19.36 -2.96
CA THR A 145 -13.20 -18.72 -4.14
C THR A 145 -13.42 -17.23 -3.89
N LEU A 146 -13.41 -16.44 -4.96
CA LEU A 146 -13.69 -15.00 -4.85
C LEU A 146 -15.07 -14.70 -4.24
N GLY A 147 -16.04 -15.59 -4.43
CA GLY A 147 -17.37 -15.47 -3.83
C GLY A 147 -17.38 -15.69 -2.32
N GLU A 148 -16.57 -16.62 -1.82
CA GLU A 148 -16.40 -16.85 -0.37
C GLU A 148 -15.70 -15.67 0.29
N LEU A 149 -14.63 -15.16 -0.32
CA LEU A 149 -13.92 -13.98 0.17
C LEU A 149 -14.81 -12.74 0.22
N LEU A 150 -15.61 -12.51 -0.82
CA LEU A 150 -16.60 -11.44 -0.84
C LEU A 150 -17.64 -11.61 0.28
N SER A 151 -18.16 -12.82 0.47
CA SER A 151 -19.11 -13.11 1.55
C SER A 151 -18.50 -12.89 2.94
N ALA A 152 -17.24 -13.29 3.13
CA ALA A 152 -16.51 -13.09 4.38
C ALA A 152 -16.28 -11.59 4.66
N ALA A 153 -15.84 -10.83 3.65
CA ALA A 153 -15.63 -9.40 3.75
C ALA A 153 -16.91 -8.65 4.17
N GLU A 154 -18.06 -8.98 3.56
CA GLU A 154 -19.35 -8.40 3.93
C GLU A 154 -19.77 -8.70 5.37
N LYS A 155 -19.50 -9.91 5.85
CA LYS A 155 -19.81 -10.30 7.23
C LYS A 155 -18.95 -9.55 8.23
N VAL A 156 -17.65 -9.41 7.96
CA VAL A 156 -16.73 -8.62 8.80
C VAL A 156 -17.15 -7.16 8.88
N GLU A 157 -17.53 -6.53 7.76
CA GLU A 157 -18.03 -5.15 7.77
C GLU A 157 -19.29 -4.98 8.63
N LYS A 158 -20.14 -6.01 8.69
CA LYS A 158 -21.38 -6.03 9.49
C LYS A 158 -21.16 -6.49 10.94
N GLY A 159 -19.94 -6.83 11.34
CA GLY A 159 -19.66 -7.43 12.66
C GLY A 159 -20.33 -8.79 12.87
N VAL A 160 -20.60 -9.52 11.79
CA VAL A 160 -21.23 -10.85 11.81
C VAL A 160 -20.13 -11.91 11.93
N PRO A 161 -20.24 -12.89 12.86
CA PRO A 161 -19.28 -13.96 12.97
C PRO A 161 -19.10 -14.74 11.67
N LEU A 162 -17.85 -15.01 11.33
CA LEU A 162 -17.51 -15.89 10.22
C LEU A 162 -17.67 -17.35 10.65
N THR A 163 -18.10 -18.19 9.72
CA THR A 163 -17.95 -19.65 9.88
C THR A 163 -16.46 -19.98 9.84
N PRO A 164 -15.98 -21.06 10.47
CA PRO A 164 -14.56 -21.42 10.44
C PRO A 164 -13.94 -21.40 9.04
N ASP A 165 -14.67 -21.89 8.03
CA ASP A 165 -14.21 -21.89 6.63
C ASP A 165 -14.04 -20.47 6.05
N LEU A 166 -14.95 -19.54 6.37
CA LEU A 166 -14.87 -18.14 5.90
C LEU A 166 -13.85 -17.33 6.69
N ASP A 167 -13.70 -17.64 7.98
CA ASP A 167 -12.67 -17.04 8.83
C ASP A 167 -11.29 -17.42 8.31
N GLN A 168 -11.09 -18.71 8.01
CA GLN A 168 -9.87 -19.20 7.38
C GLN A 168 -9.65 -18.52 6.02
N ALA A 169 -10.67 -18.42 5.15
CA ALA A 169 -10.55 -17.76 3.86
C ALA A 169 -10.10 -16.29 3.96
N LEU A 170 -10.62 -15.53 4.92
CA LEU A 170 -10.32 -14.09 5.02
C LEU A 170 -9.03 -13.81 5.82
N TYR A 171 -8.67 -14.70 6.73
CA TYR A 171 -7.50 -14.55 7.60
C TYR A 171 -6.18 -14.37 6.84
N HIS A 172 -6.04 -15.00 5.69
CA HIS A 172 -4.82 -14.90 4.88
C HIS A 172 -4.73 -13.59 4.09
N GLY A 173 -5.83 -12.84 3.98
CA GLY A 173 -5.85 -11.47 3.42
C GLY A 173 -5.53 -10.37 4.43
N THR A 174 -5.25 -10.71 5.70
CA THR A 174 -5.00 -9.72 6.76
C THR A 174 -3.69 -8.99 6.63
N SER A 175 -2.73 -9.53 5.88
CA SER A 175 -1.38 -9.01 5.75
C SER A 175 -1.22 -7.82 4.81
N LEU A 176 -2.32 -7.32 4.25
CA LEU A 176 -2.34 -6.21 3.32
C LEU A 176 -2.56 -4.87 4.04
N GLY A 177 -1.90 -3.82 3.54
CA GLY A 177 -2.13 -2.44 3.99
C GLY A 177 -3.47 -1.86 3.52
N GLY A 178 -3.88 -0.71 4.06
CA GLY A 178 -5.11 0.03 3.74
C GLY A 178 -6.35 -0.32 4.58
N ALA A 179 -7.36 0.55 4.49
CA ALA A 179 -8.58 0.48 5.32
C ALA A 179 -9.77 -0.27 4.69
N ARG A 180 -9.74 -0.48 3.36
CA ARG A 180 -10.85 -1.07 2.59
C ARG A 180 -10.78 -2.60 2.54
N PRO A 181 -11.94 -3.29 2.42
CA PRO A 181 -11.98 -4.74 2.30
C PRO A 181 -11.16 -5.27 1.14
N LYS A 182 -10.23 -6.18 1.45
CA LYS A 182 -9.37 -6.82 0.46
C LYS A 182 -8.91 -8.21 0.91
N ALA A 183 -8.47 -9.02 -0.05
CA ALA A 183 -7.92 -10.33 0.19
C ALA A 183 -6.82 -10.66 -0.83
N GLU A 184 -5.90 -11.53 -0.47
CA GLU A 184 -4.91 -12.08 -1.39
C GLU A 184 -5.51 -13.27 -2.14
N ILE A 185 -5.25 -13.37 -3.43
CA ILE A 185 -5.64 -14.54 -4.24
C ILE A 185 -4.51 -14.92 -5.19
N GLN A 186 -4.57 -16.14 -5.71
CA GLN A 186 -3.70 -16.60 -6.78
C GLN A 186 -4.52 -17.04 -7.98
N ASP A 187 -4.12 -16.60 -9.17
CA ASP A 187 -4.69 -16.99 -10.46
C ASP A 187 -3.56 -17.51 -11.34
N GLY A 188 -3.46 -18.84 -11.46
CA GLY A 188 -2.34 -19.50 -12.14
C GLY A 188 -0.97 -19.11 -11.55
N ASP A 189 -0.13 -18.51 -12.38
CA ASP A 189 1.21 -18.02 -12.04
C ASP A 189 1.24 -16.53 -11.68
N THR A 190 0.08 -15.95 -11.34
CA THR A 190 -0.05 -14.56 -10.91
C THR A 190 -0.61 -14.48 -9.50
N LYS A 191 0.04 -13.69 -8.64
CA LYS A 191 -0.46 -13.31 -7.31
C LYS A 191 -1.21 -12.00 -7.42
N LEU A 192 -2.40 -11.92 -6.84
CA LEU A 192 -3.30 -10.79 -6.97
C LEU A 192 -3.76 -10.32 -5.59
N ILE A 193 -4.12 -9.04 -5.51
CA ILE A 193 -4.91 -8.47 -4.43
C ILE A 193 -6.31 -8.22 -4.98
N ALA A 194 -7.31 -8.87 -4.39
CA ALA A 194 -8.72 -8.61 -4.65
C ALA A 194 -9.21 -7.50 -3.72
N LYS A 195 -9.71 -6.40 -4.28
CA LYS A 195 -10.33 -5.28 -3.57
C LYS A 195 -11.84 -5.32 -3.77
N PHE A 196 -12.58 -5.22 -2.68
CA PHE A 196 -14.05 -5.28 -2.68
C PHE A 196 -14.64 -3.91 -2.36
N SER A 197 -15.84 -3.64 -2.88
CA SER A 197 -16.61 -2.47 -2.48
C SER A 197 -16.96 -2.54 -1.00
N SER A 198 -16.89 -1.40 -0.32
CA SER A 198 -17.37 -1.27 1.04
C SER A 198 -18.86 -0.93 1.05
N SER A 199 -19.59 -1.42 2.05
CA SER A 199 -20.98 -1.01 2.30
C SER A 199 -21.17 0.51 2.53
N THR A 200 -20.11 1.25 2.81
CA THR A 200 -20.15 2.71 3.02
C THR A 200 -19.82 3.52 1.78
N ASP A 201 -19.55 2.85 0.67
CA ASP A 201 -19.22 3.52 -0.58
C ASP A 201 -20.43 4.25 -1.15
N THR A 202 -20.23 5.53 -1.50
CA THR A 202 -21.27 6.37 -2.12
C THR A 202 -21.26 6.28 -3.65
N TYR A 203 -20.27 5.61 -4.23
CA TYR A 203 -20.10 5.32 -5.65
C TYR A 203 -19.27 4.05 -5.82
N ASN A 204 -19.15 3.52 -7.04
CA ASN A 204 -18.37 2.30 -7.28
C ASN A 204 -16.86 2.58 -7.26
N VAL A 205 -16.27 2.57 -6.06
CA VAL A 205 -14.84 2.88 -5.83
C VAL A 205 -13.93 1.89 -6.54
N VAL A 206 -14.33 0.62 -6.59
CA VAL A 206 -13.61 -0.46 -7.28
C VAL A 206 -13.45 -0.14 -8.77
N LYS A 207 -14.52 0.33 -9.42
CA LYS A 207 -14.46 0.81 -10.81
C LYS A 207 -13.70 2.12 -10.95
N ALA A 208 -13.79 3.04 -9.98
CA ALA A 208 -13.03 4.28 -10.00
C ALA A 208 -11.51 4.05 -10.00
N GLU A 209 -11.04 3.19 -9.10
CA GLU A 209 -9.63 2.79 -9.05
C GLU A 209 -9.22 2.05 -10.32
N TYR A 210 -10.07 1.14 -10.85
CA TYR A 210 -9.80 0.49 -12.13
C TYR A 210 -9.58 1.50 -13.27
N VAL A 211 -10.51 2.43 -13.44
CA VAL A 211 -10.47 3.45 -14.50
C VAL A 211 -9.21 4.30 -14.35
N ALA A 212 -8.89 4.76 -13.14
CA ALA A 212 -7.72 5.58 -12.89
C ALA A 212 -6.40 4.83 -13.14
N MET A 213 -6.28 3.59 -12.67
CA MET A 213 -5.08 2.75 -12.89
C MET A 213 -4.88 2.43 -14.38
N ARG A 214 -5.95 2.16 -15.12
CA ARG A 214 -5.91 1.94 -16.58
C ARG A 214 -5.52 3.20 -17.34
N LEU A 215 -6.05 4.36 -16.94
CA LEU A 215 -5.70 5.66 -17.52
C LEU A 215 -4.24 6.04 -17.22
N ALA A 216 -3.77 5.79 -15.99
CA ALA A 216 -2.39 6.02 -15.59
C ALA A 216 -1.41 5.21 -16.46
N ALA A 217 -1.72 3.92 -16.68
CA ALA A 217 -0.94 3.07 -17.57
C ALA A 217 -0.95 3.58 -19.03
N LYS A 218 -2.11 3.98 -19.56
CA LYS A 218 -2.20 4.60 -20.90
C LYS A 218 -1.44 5.92 -20.99
N ALA A 219 -1.34 6.66 -19.89
CA ALA A 219 -0.58 7.91 -19.80
C ALA A 219 0.94 7.69 -19.74
N GLY A 220 1.39 6.44 -19.75
CA GLY A 220 2.80 6.04 -19.79
C GLY A 220 3.46 5.91 -18.42
N LEU A 221 2.68 5.89 -17.33
CA LEU A 221 3.18 5.62 -15.98
C LEU A 221 3.43 4.11 -15.80
N ASP A 222 4.41 3.77 -14.98
CA ASP A 222 4.64 2.39 -14.55
C ASP A 222 3.63 2.07 -13.42
N VAL A 223 2.62 1.25 -13.73
CA VAL A 223 1.45 1.02 -12.87
C VAL A 223 1.21 -0.49 -12.73
N ALA A 224 0.82 -0.93 -11.53
CA ALA A 224 0.45 -2.32 -11.30
C ALA A 224 -0.70 -2.75 -12.24
N PRO A 225 -0.60 -3.89 -12.95
CA PRO A 225 -1.67 -4.37 -13.80
C PRO A 225 -2.97 -4.59 -13.02
N VAL A 226 -4.09 -4.17 -13.61
CA VAL A 226 -5.41 -4.32 -13.00
C VAL A 226 -6.41 -4.97 -13.96
N ARG A 227 -7.34 -5.74 -13.40
CA ARG A 227 -8.50 -6.28 -14.11
C ARG A 227 -9.74 -6.26 -13.22
N LEU A 228 -10.92 -6.11 -13.82
CA LEU A 228 -12.18 -6.28 -13.12
C LEU A 228 -12.64 -7.74 -13.18
N ALA A 229 -13.20 -8.21 -12.08
CA ALA A 229 -13.96 -9.45 -12.00
C ALA A 229 -15.37 -9.16 -11.51
N HIS A 230 -16.33 -9.96 -11.98
CA HIS A 230 -17.73 -9.84 -11.59
C HIS A 230 -18.17 -11.12 -10.90
N VAL A 231 -18.49 -11.03 -9.60
CA VAL A 231 -18.84 -12.19 -8.77
C VAL A 231 -20.05 -11.85 -7.92
N ALA A 232 -21.04 -12.75 -7.89
CA ALA A 232 -22.27 -12.58 -7.10
C ALA A 232 -22.98 -11.23 -7.32
N ARG A 233 -22.94 -10.70 -8.55
CA ARG A 233 -23.48 -9.38 -8.95
C ARG A 233 -22.72 -8.17 -8.37
N LYS A 234 -21.49 -8.37 -7.92
CA LYS A 234 -20.60 -7.31 -7.43
C LYS A 234 -19.32 -7.26 -8.24
N ASP A 235 -18.77 -6.05 -8.34
CA ASP A 235 -17.49 -5.80 -9.00
C ASP A 235 -16.36 -5.96 -7.98
N VAL A 236 -15.28 -6.58 -8.44
CA VAL A 236 -14.04 -6.77 -7.68
C VAL A 236 -12.88 -6.30 -8.55
N LEU A 237 -12.02 -5.48 -7.98
CA LEU A 237 -10.78 -5.05 -8.62
C LEU A 237 -9.68 -6.02 -8.23
N LEU A 238 -9.03 -6.58 -9.23
CA LEU A 238 -7.90 -7.48 -9.06
C LEU A 238 -6.64 -6.74 -9.48
N VAL A 239 -5.72 -6.55 -8.54
CA VAL A 239 -4.44 -5.85 -8.75
C VAL A 239 -3.32 -6.89 -8.71
N GLU A 240 -2.47 -6.91 -9.73
CA GLU A 240 -1.32 -7.81 -9.76
C GLU A 240 -0.23 -7.38 -8.78
N ARG A 241 0.26 -8.35 -8.01
CA ARG A 241 1.34 -8.15 -7.05
C ARG A 241 2.70 -8.11 -7.76
N PHE A 242 3.30 -6.94 -7.78
CA PHE A 242 4.64 -6.71 -8.35
C PHE A 242 5.79 -7.12 -7.41
N ASP A 243 5.49 -7.46 -6.15
CA ASP A 243 6.43 -7.90 -5.12
C ASP A 243 6.56 -9.44 -5.03
N ARG A 244 5.92 -10.14 -5.97
CA ARG A 244 5.99 -11.58 -6.15
C ARG A 244 6.50 -11.90 -7.54
N ALA A 245 7.36 -12.90 -7.66
CA ALA A 245 7.77 -13.44 -8.96
C ALA A 245 7.78 -14.96 -8.94
N LYS A 246 7.10 -15.58 -9.91
CA LYS A 246 7.06 -17.02 -10.07
C LYS A 246 8.37 -17.50 -10.70
N THR A 247 8.97 -18.53 -10.12
CA THR A 247 10.09 -19.28 -10.69
C THR A 247 9.72 -20.75 -10.79
N LYS A 248 10.57 -21.54 -11.46
CA LYS A 248 10.44 -23.01 -11.51
C LYS A 248 10.48 -23.66 -10.11
N ASP A 249 11.15 -23.01 -9.15
CA ASP A 249 11.43 -23.55 -7.82
C ASP A 249 10.47 -22.99 -6.74
N GLY A 250 9.53 -22.12 -7.13
CA GLY A 250 8.55 -21.53 -6.21
C GLY A 250 8.30 -20.05 -6.47
N TRP A 251 7.93 -19.32 -5.42
CA TRP A 251 7.71 -17.88 -5.47
C TRP A 251 8.86 -17.16 -4.79
N THR A 252 9.48 -16.20 -5.48
CA THR A 252 10.40 -15.25 -4.84
C THR A 252 9.61 -14.01 -4.42
N ARG A 253 10.15 -13.30 -3.41
CA ARG A 253 9.58 -12.06 -2.89
C ARG A 253 10.59 -10.93 -3.05
N LYS A 254 10.10 -9.73 -3.30
CA LYS A 254 10.94 -8.51 -3.34
C LYS A 254 10.73 -7.75 -2.04
N ALA A 255 11.81 -7.38 -1.35
CA ALA A 255 11.72 -6.49 -0.20
C ALA A 255 11.23 -5.12 -0.66
N MET A 256 10.42 -4.46 0.16
CA MET A 256 9.80 -3.18 -0.15
C MET A 256 9.88 -2.26 1.07
N ILE A 257 10.14 -0.98 0.83
CA ILE A 257 10.18 0.07 1.84
C ILE A 257 9.23 1.19 1.41
N SER A 258 8.25 1.52 2.24
CA SER A 258 7.29 2.59 1.96
C SER A 258 7.92 3.97 2.10
N ALA A 259 7.41 4.99 1.42
CA ALA A 259 7.93 6.35 1.59
C ALA A 259 7.73 6.85 3.03
N LEU A 260 6.71 6.38 3.76
CA LEU A 260 6.54 6.67 5.19
C LEU A 260 7.77 6.24 6.00
N THR A 261 8.31 5.05 5.71
CA THR A 261 9.55 4.55 6.29
C THR A 261 10.78 5.31 5.78
N LEU A 262 10.82 5.67 4.49
CA LEU A 262 11.92 6.47 3.94
C LEU A 262 12.04 7.85 4.60
N PHE A 263 10.92 8.45 4.99
CA PHE A 263 10.90 9.71 5.75
C PHE A 263 11.24 9.54 7.24
N GLY A 264 11.25 8.30 7.76
CA GLY A 264 11.39 8.04 9.19
C GLY A 264 10.19 8.49 10.02
N LEU A 265 8.98 8.47 9.43
CA LEU A 265 7.74 8.92 10.06
C LEU A 265 6.87 7.75 10.51
N ASP A 266 5.89 8.06 11.36
CA ASP A 266 4.76 7.21 11.70
C ASP A 266 3.45 7.79 11.13
N GLU A 267 2.34 7.08 11.34
CA GLU A 267 1.01 7.50 10.90
C GLU A 267 0.62 8.90 11.40
N MET A 268 0.90 9.21 12.67
CA MET A 268 0.53 10.49 13.29
C MET A 268 1.33 11.66 12.72
N MET A 269 2.53 11.38 12.22
CA MET A 269 3.44 12.35 11.60
C MET A 269 3.30 12.42 10.07
N ALA A 270 2.47 11.58 9.44
CA ALA A 270 2.33 11.49 7.98
C ALA A 270 1.97 12.83 7.30
N ARG A 271 1.39 13.78 8.04
CA ARG A 271 1.12 15.16 7.55
C ARG A 271 2.37 15.94 7.12
N TYR A 272 3.55 15.51 7.54
CA TYR A 272 4.84 16.12 7.18
C TYR A 272 5.47 15.47 5.95
N ALA A 273 4.87 14.41 5.40
CA ALA A 273 5.36 13.81 4.17
C ALA A 273 5.20 14.78 2.99
N SER A 274 6.28 14.95 2.23
CA SER A 274 6.31 15.85 1.08
C SER A 274 6.90 15.17 -0.15
N TYR A 275 6.46 15.60 -1.31
CA TYR A 275 7.03 15.22 -2.59
C TYR A 275 8.46 15.75 -2.77
N GLU A 276 8.78 16.91 -2.21
CA GLU A 276 10.14 17.48 -2.22
C GLU A 276 11.13 16.60 -1.47
N ASP A 277 10.79 16.19 -0.25
CA ASP A 277 11.64 15.30 0.55
C ASP A 277 11.78 13.94 -0.11
N LEU A 278 10.71 13.42 -0.75
CA LEU A 278 10.80 12.16 -1.48
C LEU A 278 11.73 12.29 -2.68
N ALA A 279 11.68 13.42 -3.38
CA ALA A 279 12.59 13.71 -4.48
C ALA A 279 14.06 13.78 -4.02
N GLU A 280 14.34 14.37 -2.85
CA GLU A 280 15.68 14.35 -2.25
C GLU A 280 16.14 12.92 -1.95
N ILE A 281 15.29 12.10 -1.33
CA ILE A 281 15.60 10.70 -1.03
C ILE A 281 15.89 9.92 -2.32
N VAL A 282 15.08 10.13 -3.37
CA VAL A 282 15.30 9.52 -4.68
C VAL A 282 16.68 9.84 -5.24
N ARG A 283 17.15 11.09 -5.13
CA ARG A 283 18.47 11.50 -5.62
C ARG A 283 19.63 10.78 -4.95
N HIS A 284 19.47 10.41 -3.68
CA HIS A 284 20.55 9.83 -2.88
C HIS A 284 20.52 8.30 -2.80
N ARG A 285 19.34 7.68 -2.92
CA ARG A 285 19.14 6.27 -2.55
C ARG A 285 18.66 5.37 -3.68
N PHE A 286 18.19 5.93 -4.80
CA PHE A 286 17.59 5.14 -5.88
C PHE A 286 18.59 4.83 -7.00
N THR A 287 18.39 3.70 -7.68
CA THR A 287 19.26 3.19 -8.75
C THR A 287 19.29 4.08 -9.99
N VAL A 288 18.17 4.70 -10.35
CA VAL A 288 18.03 5.53 -11.58
C VAL A 288 17.36 6.88 -11.28
N PRO A 289 17.98 7.77 -10.47
CA PRO A 289 17.27 8.90 -9.85
C PRO A 289 16.54 9.82 -10.82
N LYS A 290 17.16 10.19 -11.94
CA LYS A 290 16.54 11.11 -12.91
C LYS A 290 15.25 10.54 -13.51
N ALA A 291 15.27 9.27 -13.91
CA ALA A 291 14.08 8.61 -14.45
C ALA A 291 13.00 8.43 -13.36
N THR A 292 13.42 8.06 -12.15
CA THR A 292 12.53 7.95 -10.99
C THR A 292 11.86 9.27 -10.63
N LEU A 293 12.59 10.40 -10.66
CA LEU A 293 12.02 11.72 -10.43
C LEU A 293 10.98 12.10 -11.49
N HIS A 294 11.26 11.80 -12.76
CA HIS A 294 10.32 12.10 -13.85
C HIS A 294 9.05 11.25 -13.75
N GLU A 295 9.19 9.98 -13.38
CA GLU A 295 8.06 9.09 -13.09
C GLU A 295 7.25 9.59 -11.87
N LEU A 296 7.92 9.96 -10.78
CA LEU A 296 7.26 10.48 -9.57
C LEU A 296 6.50 11.80 -9.84
N TYR A 297 7.07 12.69 -10.65
CA TYR A 297 6.36 13.88 -11.14
C TYR A 297 5.12 13.51 -11.95
N GLY A 298 5.25 12.54 -12.85
CA GLY A 298 4.12 12.03 -13.63
C GLY A 298 3.00 11.47 -12.75
N ARG A 299 3.34 10.76 -11.67
CA ARG A 299 2.37 10.24 -10.68
C ARG A 299 1.68 11.37 -9.92
N LEU A 300 2.44 12.37 -9.44
CA LEU A 300 1.89 13.58 -8.79
C LEU A 300 0.86 14.28 -9.69
N VAL A 301 1.24 14.58 -10.93
CA VAL A 301 0.35 15.25 -11.89
C VAL A 301 -0.89 14.39 -12.13
N PHE A 302 -0.73 13.08 -12.32
CA PHE A 302 -1.85 12.19 -12.58
C PHE A 302 -2.82 12.11 -11.38
N ASN A 303 -2.28 12.05 -10.15
CA ASN A 303 -3.10 12.08 -8.93
C ASN A 303 -3.96 13.35 -8.86
N VAL A 304 -3.38 14.52 -9.20
CA VAL A 304 -4.13 15.77 -9.30
C VAL A 304 -5.19 15.73 -10.42
N LEU A 305 -4.84 15.22 -11.60
CA LEU A 305 -5.74 15.16 -12.76
C LEU A 305 -6.93 14.21 -12.56
N CYS A 306 -6.74 13.09 -11.85
CA CYS A 306 -7.80 12.13 -11.55
C CYS A 306 -8.54 12.40 -10.25
N GLY A 307 -8.14 13.42 -9.49
CA GLY A 307 -8.76 13.74 -8.20
C GLY A 307 -8.47 12.69 -7.12
N ASN A 308 -7.33 12.00 -7.20
CA ASN A 308 -6.83 11.19 -6.10
C ASN A 308 -6.24 12.12 -5.04
N THR A 309 -6.98 12.33 -3.95
CA THR A 309 -6.53 13.13 -2.80
C THR A 309 -6.03 12.28 -1.64
N ASP A 310 -6.09 10.95 -1.77
CA ASP A 310 -5.67 9.99 -0.75
C ASP A 310 -4.25 9.43 -1.01
N ASP A 311 -3.48 10.14 -1.84
CA ASP A 311 -2.10 9.78 -2.18
C ASP A 311 -1.12 10.09 -1.04
N HIS A 312 -1.17 9.28 0.01
CA HIS A 312 -0.32 9.40 1.19
C HIS A 312 1.00 8.62 1.06
N ALA A 313 1.94 8.82 1.98
CA ALA A 313 3.29 8.25 1.91
C ALA A 313 3.36 6.71 1.80
N ARG A 314 2.34 5.95 2.23
CA ARG A 314 2.29 4.49 2.04
C ARG A 314 1.91 4.03 0.62
N ASN A 315 1.42 4.94 -0.24
CA ASN A 315 1.10 4.66 -1.64
C ASN A 315 2.32 4.81 -2.57
N HIS A 316 3.46 5.15 -1.99
CA HIS A 316 4.76 5.19 -2.67
C HIS A 316 5.72 4.23 -1.97
N ALA A 317 6.50 3.47 -2.75
CA ALA A 317 7.48 2.53 -2.21
C ALA A 317 8.67 2.34 -3.16
N GLY A 318 9.77 1.83 -2.60
CA GLY A 318 10.90 1.32 -3.36
C GLY A 318 11.16 -0.15 -3.05
N PHE A 319 11.48 -0.93 -4.07
CA PHE A 319 12.09 -2.25 -3.89
C PHE A 319 13.50 -2.09 -3.31
N TRP A 320 13.81 -2.86 -2.28
CA TRP A 320 15.10 -2.88 -1.61
C TRP A 320 15.90 -4.12 -2.02
N ASP A 321 17.13 -3.93 -2.50
CA ASP A 321 18.04 -5.03 -2.87
C ASP A 321 19.11 -5.34 -1.82
N GLY A 322 19.16 -4.55 -0.74
CA GLY A 322 20.21 -4.61 0.28
C GLY A 322 21.15 -3.40 0.29
N GLU A 323 21.12 -2.58 -0.77
CA GLU A 323 21.99 -1.42 -0.93
C GLU A 323 21.25 -0.21 -1.54
N HIS A 324 20.45 -0.42 -2.58
CA HIS A 324 19.75 0.61 -3.33
C HIS A 324 18.25 0.36 -3.39
N LEU A 325 17.51 1.45 -3.67
CA LEU A 325 16.08 1.41 -3.92
C LEU A 325 15.77 1.50 -5.42
N THR A 326 14.73 0.80 -5.85
CA THR A 326 14.14 0.98 -7.19
C THR A 326 12.66 1.25 -7.03
N LEU A 327 12.13 2.33 -7.63
CA LEU A 327 10.72 2.70 -7.49
C LEU A 327 9.82 1.54 -7.93
N THR A 328 8.80 1.24 -7.13
CA THR A 328 7.80 0.23 -7.50
C THR A 328 6.86 0.77 -8.57
N PRO A 329 6.12 -0.10 -9.29
CA PRO A 329 4.94 0.35 -10.02
C PRO A 329 4.01 1.14 -9.11
N ALA A 330 3.28 2.11 -9.65
CA ALA A 330 2.25 2.84 -8.94
C ALA A 330 1.08 1.90 -8.60
N TYR A 331 0.46 2.13 -7.46
CA TYR A 331 -0.69 1.37 -6.97
C TYR A 331 -1.59 2.27 -6.14
N ASP A 332 -2.82 1.83 -5.91
CA ASP A 332 -3.82 2.56 -5.11
C ASP A 332 -4.13 3.98 -5.65
N ILE A 333 -4.11 4.15 -6.97
CA ILE A 333 -4.57 5.39 -7.62
C ILE A 333 -6.09 5.37 -7.66
N CYS A 334 -6.71 5.94 -6.64
CA CYS A 334 -8.16 5.95 -6.49
C CYS A 334 -8.70 7.38 -6.39
N PRO A 335 -9.45 7.86 -7.40
CA PRO A 335 -10.18 9.12 -7.33
C PRO A 335 -11.07 9.18 -6.10
N GLN A 336 -11.15 10.34 -5.45
CA GLN A 336 -11.98 10.54 -4.27
C GLN A 336 -13.19 11.44 -4.59
N SER A 337 -14.32 11.15 -3.93
CA SER A 337 -15.46 12.07 -3.99
C SER A 337 -15.15 13.34 -3.21
N ARG A 338 -15.45 14.50 -3.80
CA ARG A 338 -15.21 15.81 -3.19
C ARG A 338 -16.53 16.46 -2.76
N SER A 339 -16.55 17.03 -1.56
CA SER A 339 -17.72 17.73 -0.99
C SER A 339 -17.81 19.21 -1.40
N GLY A 340 -16.76 19.74 -2.03
CA GLY A 340 -16.65 21.12 -2.50
C GLY A 340 -15.75 21.23 -3.73
N ASN A 341 -15.50 22.46 -4.18
CA ASN A 341 -14.71 22.72 -5.39
C ASN A 341 -13.20 22.53 -5.14
N ALA A 342 -12.70 22.99 -4.00
CA ALA A 342 -11.28 22.89 -3.66
C ALA A 342 -10.88 21.49 -3.19
N ALA A 343 -9.64 21.10 -3.49
CA ALA A 343 -9.04 19.83 -3.10
C ALA A 343 -7.57 19.99 -2.74
N SER A 344 -7.11 19.19 -1.76
CA SER A 344 -5.73 19.14 -1.31
C SER A 344 -5.22 17.70 -1.37
N GLN A 345 -3.95 17.54 -1.72
CA GLN A 345 -3.25 16.26 -1.66
C GLN A 345 -2.96 15.87 -0.21
N ALA A 346 -2.83 14.56 0.03
CA ALA A 346 -2.47 14.04 1.34
C ALA A 346 -1.03 14.42 1.74
N MET A 347 -0.10 14.37 0.78
CA MET A 347 1.27 14.86 0.93
C MET A 347 1.42 16.33 0.51
N LEU A 348 2.39 17.02 1.09
CA LEU A 348 2.82 18.33 0.62
C LEU A 348 3.43 18.22 -0.78
N ILE A 349 3.13 19.18 -1.66
CA ILE A 349 3.61 19.19 -3.05
C ILE A 349 4.87 20.05 -3.16
N VAL A 350 4.83 21.28 -2.64
CA VAL A 350 5.94 22.24 -2.63
C VAL A 350 5.83 23.19 -1.45
N GLY A 351 6.87 23.29 -0.63
CA GLY A 351 6.82 23.95 0.67
C GLY A 351 5.65 23.42 1.51
N ASP A 352 4.87 24.34 2.10
CA ASP A 352 3.65 24.01 2.84
C ASP A 352 2.40 23.89 1.94
N ASN A 353 2.55 23.99 0.62
CA ASN A 353 1.46 23.94 -0.34
C ASN A 353 1.16 22.49 -0.77
N ARG A 354 -0.10 22.08 -0.60
CA ARG A 354 -0.65 20.79 -1.05
C ARG A 354 -1.89 20.95 -1.93
N THR A 355 -2.10 22.13 -2.48
CA THR A 355 -3.29 22.42 -3.28
C THR A 355 -3.25 21.60 -4.56
N SER A 356 -4.36 20.90 -4.88
CA SER A 356 -4.44 20.01 -6.04
C SER A 356 -4.67 20.79 -7.34
N THR A 357 -3.70 21.63 -7.73
CA THR A 357 -3.75 22.44 -8.96
C THR A 357 -2.51 22.22 -9.83
N LEU A 358 -2.69 22.44 -11.14
CA LEU A 358 -1.60 22.37 -12.10
C LEU A 358 -0.55 23.47 -11.87
N ALA A 359 -0.96 24.63 -11.36
CA ALA A 359 -0.04 25.69 -10.94
C ALA A 359 0.94 25.18 -9.86
N THR A 360 0.42 24.49 -8.84
CA THR A 360 1.24 23.88 -7.78
C THR A 360 2.15 22.78 -8.34
N CYS A 361 1.67 21.97 -9.28
CA CYS A 361 2.49 20.97 -9.97
C CYS A 361 3.61 21.60 -10.82
N LEU A 362 3.37 22.74 -11.47
CA LEU A 362 4.40 23.46 -12.23
C LEU A 362 5.46 24.06 -11.31
N GLU A 363 5.04 24.61 -10.17
CA GLU A 363 5.94 25.14 -9.14
C GLU A 363 6.88 24.04 -8.58
N ALA A 364 6.36 22.83 -8.38
CA ALA A 364 7.14 21.70 -7.87
C ALA A 364 8.11 21.08 -8.89
N ALA A 365 7.93 21.32 -10.20
CA ALA A 365 8.69 20.66 -11.27
C ALA A 365 10.23 20.72 -11.14
N PRO A 366 10.86 21.82 -10.67
CA PRO A 366 12.31 21.87 -10.48
C PRO A 366 12.85 20.81 -9.51
N TYR A 367 12.08 20.43 -8.48
CA TYR A 367 12.46 19.35 -7.55
C TYR A 367 12.49 17.97 -8.22
N PHE A 368 11.82 17.82 -9.36
CA PHE A 368 11.88 16.60 -10.15
C PHE A 368 12.90 16.70 -11.29
N GLN A 369 13.78 17.70 -11.28
CA GLN A 369 14.73 17.98 -12.36
C GLN A 369 14.04 18.16 -13.72
N LEU A 370 12.86 18.79 -13.72
CA LEU A 370 12.11 19.14 -14.91
C LEU A 370 12.11 20.66 -15.08
N GLY A 371 12.47 21.10 -16.28
CA GLY A 371 12.23 22.48 -16.70
C GLY A 371 10.76 22.69 -17.04
N GLU A 372 10.31 23.93 -17.01
CA GLU A 372 8.90 24.32 -17.22
C GLU A 372 8.29 23.70 -18.48
N LYS A 373 9.03 23.70 -19.61
CA LYS A 373 8.54 23.09 -20.85
C LYS A 373 8.24 21.59 -20.70
N ALA A 374 9.15 20.83 -20.10
CA ALA A 374 8.99 19.39 -19.94
C ALA A 374 7.87 19.03 -18.95
N ALA A 375 7.70 19.86 -17.92
CA ALA A 375 6.57 19.76 -16.99
C ALA A 375 5.23 19.99 -17.72
N LYS A 376 5.14 21.06 -18.53
CA LYS A 376 3.97 21.34 -19.37
C LYS A 376 3.69 20.21 -20.37
N ASP A 377 4.71 19.71 -21.06
CA ASP A 377 4.56 18.61 -22.02
C ASP A 377 4.01 17.34 -21.34
N THR A 378 4.44 17.06 -20.09
CA THR A 378 3.92 15.95 -19.29
C THR A 378 2.45 16.14 -18.94
N ILE A 379 2.08 17.31 -18.43
CA ILE A 379 0.70 17.67 -18.07
C ILE A 379 -0.22 17.57 -19.30
N ALA A 380 0.16 18.21 -20.42
CA ALA A 380 -0.63 18.21 -21.64
C ALA A 380 -0.84 16.79 -22.19
N ARG A 381 0.21 15.95 -22.18
CA ARG A 381 0.11 14.55 -22.61
C ARG A 381 -0.85 13.74 -21.74
N GLN A 382 -0.80 13.91 -20.42
CA GLN A 382 -1.71 13.19 -19.51
C GLN A 382 -3.15 13.67 -19.66
N ILE A 383 -3.39 14.98 -19.80
CA ILE A 383 -4.72 15.55 -20.09
C ILE A 383 -5.27 14.99 -21.41
N GLY A 384 -4.48 15.02 -22.48
CA GLY A 384 -4.85 14.45 -23.77
C GLY A 384 -5.21 12.97 -23.67
N THR A 385 -4.38 12.19 -22.98
CA THR A 385 -4.65 10.75 -22.75
C THR A 385 -5.96 10.52 -22.01
N ILE A 386 -6.25 11.31 -20.96
CA ILE A 386 -7.51 11.18 -20.22
C ILE A 386 -8.69 11.54 -21.12
N ARG A 387 -8.62 12.64 -21.87
CA ARG A 387 -9.68 13.05 -22.80
C ARG A 387 -9.95 11.98 -23.87
N ASP A 388 -8.89 11.37 -24.40
CA ASP A 388 -8.99 10.42 -25.50
C ASP A 388 -9.44 9.03 -25.06
N ALA A 389 -9.10 8.59 -23.83
CA ALA A 389 -9.30 7.20 -23.41
C ALA A 389 -10.32 6.99 -22.27
N LEU A 390 -10.82 8.06 -21.63
CA LEU A 390 -11.73 7.94 -20.48
C LEU A 390 -13.02 7.20 -20.84
N ASP A 391 -13.67 7.58 -21.95
CA ASP A 391 -14.95 6.99 -22.36
C ASP A 391 -14.77 5.49 -22.69
N ASP A 392 -13.74 5.14 -23.46
CA ASP A 392 -13.41 3.75 -23.81
C ASP A 392 -13.15 2.88 -22.56
N ILE A 393 -12.41 3.41 -21.57
CA ILE A 393 -12.12 2.68 -20.34
C ILE A 393 -13.36 2.58 -19.45
N CYS A 394 -14.22 3.60 -19.44
CA CYS A 394 -15.50 3.54 -18.75
C CYS A 394 -16.44 2.48 -19.36
N GLU A 395 -16.38 2.30 -20.68
CA GLU A 395 -17.06 1.22 -21.39
C GLU A 395 -16.48 -0.15 -21.05
N GLU A 396 -15.16 -0.28 -21.06
CA GLU A 396 -14.43 -1.48 -20.63
C GLU A 396 -14.84 -1.91 -19.21
N ALA A 397 -15.00 -0.95 -18.31
CA ALA A 397 -15.42 -1.16 -16.93
C ALA A 397 -16.95 -1.28 -16.74
N ALA A 398 -17.73 -1.26 -17.82
CA ALA A 398 -19.19 -1.31 -17.80
C ALA A 398 -19.81 -0.31 -16.82
N LEU A 399 -19.36 0.95 -16.85
CA LEU A 399 -19.97 2.02 -16.08
C LEU A 399 -21.35 2.38 -16.64
N THR A 400 -22.30 2.56 -15.74
CA THR A 400 -23.60 3.17 -16.02
C THR A 400 -23.45 4.64 -16.43
N GLU A 401 -24.45 5.19 -17.11
CA GLU A 401 -24.46 6.61 -17.48
C GLU A 401 -24.30 7.54 -16.26
N VAL A 402 -24.91 7.18 -15.13
CA VAL A 402 -24.79 7.94 -13.88
C VAL A 402 -23.34 7.91 -13.35
N GLU A 403 -22.69 6.75 -13.37
CA GLU A 403 -21.28 6.63 -12.96
C GLU A 403 -20.35 7.40 -13.91
N ARG A 404 -20.58 7.34 -15.23
CA ARG A 404 -19.80 8.11 -16.21
C ARG A 404 -19.93 9.61 -15.98
N ASN A 405 -21.14 10.09 -15.71
CA ASN A 405 -21.39 11.50 -15.38
C ASN A 405 -20.76 11.92 -14.06
N LEU A 406 -20.63 11.01 -13.08
CA LEU A 406 -19.92 11.27 -11.84
C LEU A 406 -18.40 11.29 -12.05
N PHE A 407 -17.86 10.39 -12.88
CA PHE A 407 -16.42 10.28 -13.09
C PHE A 407 -15.94 11.44 -13.96
N GLY A 408 -16.65 11.71 -15.05
CA GLY A 408 -16.42 12.87 -15.91
C GLY A 408 -16.74 14.18 -15.17
N ARG A 409 -15.85 15.17 -15.30
CA ARG A 409 -15.96 16.54 -14.76
C ARG A 409 -15.92 16.68 -13.23
N ARG A 410 -16.34 15.70 -12.42
CA ARG A 410 -16.25 15.78 -10.95
C ARG A 410 -15.03 15.10 -10.35
N MET A 411 -14.60 13.98 -10.92
CA MET A 411 -13.40 13.27 -10.45
C MET A 411 -12.22 13.58 -11.36
N PHE A 412 -12.34 13.20 -12.64
CA PHE A 412 -11.32 13.43 -13.65
C PHE A 412 -11.46 14.81 -14.28
N LEU A 413 -10.32 15.48 -14.46
CA LEU A 413 -10.21 16.78 -15.11
C LEU A 413 -11.17 17.85 -14.55
N ASN A 414 -11.38 17.84 -13.22
CA ASN A 414 -12.25 18.81 -12.56
C ASN A 414 -11.73 20.25 -12.68
N ASP A 415 -12.60 21.20 -13.00
CA ASP A 415 -12.24 22.60 -13.28
C ASP A 415 -11.31 23.27 -12.25
N TYR A 416 -11.44 22.91 -10.96
CA TYR A 416 -10.59 23.44 -9.90
C TYR A 416 -9.08 23.25 -10.16
N LEU A 417 -8.70 22.17 -10.83
CA LEU A 417 -7.29 21.87 -11.10
C LEU A 417 -6.60 22.95 -11.96
N PHE A 418 -7.37 23.71 -12.74
CA PHE A 418 -6.86 24.76 -13.62
C PHE A 418 -6.74 26.12 -12.91
N GLU A 419 -7.23 26.25 -11.67
CA GLU A 419 -7.06 27.49 -10.91
C GLU A 419 -5.57 27.86 -10.76
N GLY A 420 -5.28 29.15 -10.96
CA GLY A 420 -3.91 29.67 -10.95
C GLY A 420 -3.10 29.41 -12.22
N THR A 421 -3.69 28.77 -13.24
CA THR A 421 -3.08 28.67 -14.59
C THR A 421 -3.71 29.67 -15.57
N ALA A 422 -2.93 30.15 -16.54
CA ALA A 422 -3.45 31.02 -17.59
C ALA A 422 -4.43 30.25 -18.53
N GLU A 423 -5.49 30.93 -18.99
CA GLU A 423 -6.44 30.35 -19.93
C GLU A 423 -5.74 29.86 -21.22
N GLY A 424 -6.10 28.66 -21.69
CA GLY A 424 -5.62 28.10 -22.96
C GLY A 424 -4.24 27.43 -22.91
N LEU A 425 -3.69 27.15 -21.73
CA LEU A 425 -2.41 26.43 -21.58
C LEU A 425 -2.44 24.95 -22.00
N TRP A 426 -3.61 24.31 -22.09
CA TRP A 426 -3.76 22.84 -22.10
C TRP A 426 -4.82 22.26 -23.03
#